data_AF-A0A953ZDS0-F1
#
_entry.id   AF-A0A953ZDS0-F1
#
_cell.length_a   1.000
_cell.length_b   1.000
_cell.length_c   1.000
_cell.angle_alpha   90.00
_cell.angle_beta   90.00
_cell.angle_gamma   90.00
#
_symmetry.space_group_name_H-M   'P 1'
#
loop_
_entity.id
_entity.type
_entity.pdbx_description
1 polymer ?
#
loop_
_entity_poly.entity_id
_entity_poly.type
_entity_poly.pdbx_seq_one_letter_code
_entity_poly.pdbx_strand_id
1 'polypeptide(L)'
;MAELARCEKGEWVLTSEMAELLGLPVHYLAKVLQTLGRKGILQSQRGRQGGFRLADSAGSITVYDVLRELDDLGSLESCIMGEADCSDATACPMH
;
A
#
# COMPACT_ATOMS: atom_id res chain seq x y z
N MET A 1 -1.35 -2.23 7.69
CA MET A 1 -1.72 -3.32 6.77
C MET A 1 -2.02 -4.62 7.51
N ALA A 2 -1.14 -5.14 8.37
CA ALA A 2 -1.40 -6.37 9.12
C ALA A 2 -2.71 -6.35 9.93
N GLU A 3 -3.10 -5.20 10.50
CA GLU A 3 -4.39 -5.07 11.21
C GLU A 3 -5.59 -5.08 10.26
N LEU A 4 -5.53 -4.34 9.15
CA LEU A 4 -6.57 -4.37 8.12
C LEU A 4 -6.71 -5.74 7.45
N ALA A 5 -5.64 -6.52 7.42
CA ALA A 5 -5.64 -7.90 6.93
C ALA A 5 -6.22 -8.91 7.95
N ARG A 6 -6.29 -8.54 9.24
CA ARG A 6 -6.93 -9.33 10.30
C ARG A 6 -8.44 -9.09 10.38
N CYS A 7 -8.90 -7.88 10.07
CA CYS A 7 -10.32 -7.57 9.97
C CYS A 7 -10.95 -8.34 8.79
N GLU A 8 -12.13 -8.90 9.01
CA GLU A 8 -12.82 -9.70 8.00
C GLU A 8 -13.14 -8.90 6.73
N LYS A 9 -13.34 -9.63 5.63
CA LYS A 9 -13.55 -9.10 4.29
C LYS A 9 -14.70 -8.10 4.27
N GLY A 10 -14.39 -6.80 4.12
CA GLY A 10 -15.36 -5.74 3.86
C GLY A 10 -15.71 -4.83 5.04
N GLU A 11 -15.15 -5.07 6.22
CA GLU A 11 -15.35 -4.21 7.39
C GLU A 11 -14.58 -2.88 7.28
N TRP A 12 -15.21 -1.79 7.71
CA TRP A 12 -14.59 -0.47 7.76
C TRP A 12 -13.89 -0.29 9.10
N VAL A 13 -12.60 -0.02 9.07
CA VAL A 13 -11.82 0.21 10.28
C VAL A 13 -11.56 1.69 10.45
N LEU A 14 -11.88 2.24 11.62
CA LEU A 14 -11.61 3.64 11.93
C LEU A 14 -10.11 3.88 12.07
N THR A 15 -9.63 5.00 11.55
CA THR A 15 -8.21 5.35 11.66
C THR A 15 -7.79 5.57 13.12
N SER A 16 -8.70 6.04 13.97
CA SER A 16 -8.46 6.21 15.41
C SER A 16 -8.25 4.86 16.11
N GLU A 17 -9.07 3.86 15.81
CA GLU A 17 -8.95 2.52 16.39
C GLU A 17 -7.63 1.86 15.96
N MET A 18 -7.28 1.96 14.67
CA MET A 18 -6.01 1.45 14.18
C MET A 18 -4.81 2.19 14.79
N ALA A 19 -4.92 3.50 14.99
CA ALA A 19 -3.85 4.31 15.57
C ALA A 19 -3.59 3.94 17.02
N GLU A 20 -4.66 3.72 17.81
CA GLU A 20 -4.57 3.26 19.18
C GLU A 20 -3.94 1.86 19.28
N LEU A 21 -4.39 0.93 18.43
CA LEU A 21 -3.90 -0.45 18.42
C LEU A 21 -2.43 -0.55 17.98
N LEU A 22 -2.00 0.30 17.05
CA LEU A 22 -0.61 0.36 16.57
C LEU A 22 0.28 1.28 17.40
N GLY A 23 -0.27 2.03 18.36
CA GLY A 23 0.47 3.04 19.12
C GLY A 23 1.04 4.17 18.26
N LEU A 24 0.37 4.51 17.16
CA LEU A 24 0.84 5.50 16.18
C LEU A 24 0.03 6.79 16.25
N PRO A 25 0.62 7.96 15.94
CA PRO A 25 -0.14 9.20 15.81
C PRO A 25 -1.20 9.08 14.71
N VAL A 26 -2.46 9.40 15.03
CA VAL A 26 -3.61 9.32 14.10
C VAL A 26 -3.34 10.04 12.78
N HIS A 27 -2.75 11.24 12.85
CA HIS A 27 -2.41 12.03 11.65
C HIS A 27 -1.39 11.36 10.74
N TYR A 28 -0.39 10.69 11.32
CA TYR A 28 0.61 9.96 10.55
C TYR A 28 -0.05 8.76 9.86
N LEU A 29 -0.79 7.95 10.61
CA LEU A 29 -1.49 6.79 10.07
C LEU A 29 -2.50 7.19 8.99
N ALA A 30 -3.26 8.26 9.21
CA ALA A 30 -4.20 8.79 8.22
C ALA A 30 -3.51 9.15 6.90
N LYS A 31 -2.30 9.71 6.94
CA LYS A 31 -1.53 10.05 5.74
C LYS A 31 -1.10 8.80 4.97
N VAL A 32 -0.60 7.78 5.68
CA VAL A 32 -0.21 6.50 5.09
C VAL A 32 -1.41 5.79 4.46
N LEU A 33 -2.53 5.68 5.18
CA LEU A 33 -3.75 5.04 4.69
C LEU A 33 -4.36 5.80 3.51
N GLN A 34 -4.28 7.13 3.49
CA GLN A 34 -4.70 7.94 2.33
C GLN A 34 -3.83 7.68 1.10
N THR A 35 -2.52 7.56 1.25
CA THR A 35 -1.62 7.21 0.13
C THR A 35 -2.01 5.86 -0.46
N LEU A 36 -2.16 4.84 0.39
CA LEU A 36 -2.59 3.50 -0.03
C LEU A 36 -3.99 3.50 -0.66
N GLY A 37 -4.90 4.35 -0.17
CA GLY A 37 -6.23 4.52 -0.74
C GLY A 37 -6.22 5.14 -2.15
N ARG A 38 -5.35 6.13 -2.38
CA ARG A 38 -5.17 6.73 -3.72
C ARG A 38 -4.61 5.74 -4.74
N LYS A 39 -3.80 4.79 -4.28
CA LYS A 39 -3.18 3.74 -5.11
C LYS A 39 -4.06 2.50 -5.27
N GLY A 40 -5.30 2.52 -4.75
CA GLY A 40 -6.28 1.46 -4.95
C GLY A 40 -6.09 0.23 -4.07
N ILE A 41 -5.14 0.22 -3.14
CA ILE A 41 -4.94 -0.87 -2.17
C ILE A 41 -6.03 -0.84 -1.09
N LEU A 42 -6.45 0.37 -0.70
CA LEU A 42 -7.51 0.59 0.27
C LEU A 42 -8.69 1.35 -0.34
N GLN A 43 -9.87 1.13 0.21
CA GLN A 43 -11.01 2.01 0.00
C GLN A 43 -11.21 2.88 1.23
N SER A 44 -11.63 4.13 1.00
CA SER A 44 -11.89 5.09 2.07
C SER A 44 -13.35 5.52 2.04
N GLN A 45 -13.97 5.64 3.20
CA GLN A 45 -15.31 6.19 3.36
C GLN A 45 -15.26 7.36 4.33
N ARG A 46 -15.94 8.45 3.97
CA ARG A 46 -16.09 9.63 4.84
C ARG A 46 -17.38 9.48 5.67
N GLY A 47 -17.36 9.92 6.93
CA GLY A 47 -18.53 9.96 7.81
C GLY A 47 -18.22 9.52 9.24
N ARG A 48 -19.22 9.57 10.14
CA ARG A 48 -19.09 9.15 11.56
C ARG A 48 -18.73 7.67 11.76
N GLN A 49 -19.02 6.83 10.76
CA GLN A 49 -18.62 5.43 10.67
C GLN A 49 -17.64 5.19 9.51
N GLY A 50 -17.07 6.27 8.98
CA GLY A 50 -16.16 6.20 7.84
C GLY A 50 -14.78 5.70 8.28
N GLY A 51 -14.14 4.89 7.46
CA GLY A 51 -12.84 4.29 7.77
C GLY A 51 -12.09 3.88 6.51
N PHE A 52 -11.12 3.00 6.71
CA PHE A 52 -10.41 2.33 5.62
C PHE A 52 -10.77 0.84 5.61
N ARG A 53 -10.87 0.27 4.41
CA ARG A 53 -10.97 -1.17 4.20
C ARG A 53 -10.03 -1.61 3.08
N LEU A 54 -9.67 -2.89 3.04
CA LEU A 54 -8.94 -3.42 1.89
C LEU A 54 -9.82 -3.34 0.63
N ALA A 55 -9.22 -2.94 -0.49
CA ALA A 55 -9.92 -2.89 -1.78
C ALA A 55 -10.18 -4.30 -2.35
N ASP A 56 -9.35 -5.26 -1.99
CA ASP A 56 -9.44 -6.67 -2.38
C ASP A 56 -9.06 -7.59 -1.21
N SER A 57 -9.07 -8.91 -1.42
CA SER A 57 -8.69 -9.89 -0.42
C SER A 57 -7.27 -9.67 0.10
N ALA A 58 -7.05 -9.83 1.40
CA ALA A 58 -5.71 -9.71 1.97
C ALA A 58 -4.68 -10.66 1.32
N GLY A 59 -5.13 -11.80 0.80
CA GLY A 59 -4.27 -12.76 0.11
C GLY A 59 -3.85 -12.37 -1.31
N SER A 60 -4.53 -11.41 -1.95
CA SER A 60 -4.16 -10.88 -3.26
C SER A 60 -3.24 -9.65 -3.19
N ILE A 61 -3.04 -9.08 -1.99
CA ILE A 61 -2.19 -7.91 -1.78
C ILE A 61 -0.84 -8.40 -1.26
N THR A 62 0.21 -8.25 -2.06
CA THR A 62 1.56 -8.64 -1.64
C THR A 62 2.26 -7.52 -0.88
N VAL A 63 3.32 -7.87 -0.13
CA VAL A 63 4.20 -6.86 0.49
C VAL A 63 4.86 -5.98 -0.58
N TYR A 64 5.16 -6.54 -1.76
CA TYR A 64 5.71 -5.80 -2.89
C TYR A 64 4.74 -4.70 -3.36
N ASP A 65 3.45 -4.99 -3.47
CA ASP A 65 2.45 -3.98 -3.87
C ASP A 65 2.41 -2.81 -2.89
N VAL A 66 2.52 -3.08 -1.59
CA VAL A 66 2.55 -2.03 -0.57
C VAL A 66 3.83 -1.21 -0.65
N LEU A 67 4.99 -1.85 -0.79
CA LEU A 67 6.29 -1.18 -0.87
C LEU A 67 6.42 -0.34 -2.14
N ARG A 68 6.02 -0.89 -3.29
CA ARG A 68 6.01 -0.20 -4.59
C ARG A 68 5.26 1.11 -4.53
N GLU A 69 4.15 1.13 -3.80
CA GLU A 69 3.26 2.28 -3.68
C GLU A 69 3.66 3.29 -2.58
N LEU A 70 4.44 2.87 -1.57
CA LEU A 70 4.90 3.74 -0.50
C LEU A 70 6.23 4.44 -0.82
N ASP A 71 7.18 3.72 -1.42
CA ASP A 71 8.56 4.18 -1.60
C ASP A 71 8.89 4.63 -3.04
N ASP A 72 7.88 4.76 -3.92
CA ASP A 72 8.05 5.12 -5.34
C ASP A 72 9.14 4.25 -6.02
N LEU A 73 9.01 2.94 -5.82
CA LEU A 73 9.96 1.95 -6.36
C LEU A 73 9.91 1.84 -7.89
N GLY A 74 9.11 2.65 -8.59
CA GLY A 74 9.19 2.76 -10.05
C GLY A 74 10.60 3.13 -10.54
N SER A 75 11.41 3.76 -9.69
CA SER A 75 12.84 3.98 -9.94
C SER A 75 13.70 2.71 -9.89
N LEU A 76 13.30 1.66 -9.15
CA LEU A 76 13.97 0.36 -9.18
C LEU A 76 13.66 -0.43 -10.45
N GLU A 77 12.51 -0.17 -11.07
CA GLU A 77 12.14 -0.75 -12.36
C GLU A 77 12.88 -0.03 -13.52
N SER A 78 13.49 1.12 -13.25
CA SER A 78 14.34 1.82 -14.21
C SER A 78 15.76 1.27 -14.17
N CYS A 79 16.31 0.96 -15.36
CA CYS A 79 17.69 0.53 -15.46
C CYS A 79 18.63 1.64 -14.98
N ILE A 80 19.63 1.31 -14.14
CA ILE A 80 20.68 2.26 -13.74
C ILE A 80 21.42 2.85 -14.94
N MET A 81 21.47 2.12 -16.05
CA MET A 81 22.08 2.57 -17.30
C MET A 81 21.17 3.47 -18.15
N GLY A 82 19.90 3.67 -17.73
CA GLY A 82 18.94 4.53 -18.42
C GLY A 82 18.22 3.88 -19.60
N GLU A 83 18.37 2.57 -19.80
CA GLU A 83 17.64 1.83 -20.83
C GLU A 83 16.18 1.60 -20.43
N ALA A 84 15.28 1.67 -21.41
CA ALA A 84 13.84 1.62 -21.20
C ALA A 84 13.30 0.20 -20.93
N ASP A 85 14.04 -0.84 -21.33
CA ASP A 85 13.61 -2.25 -21.21
C ASP A 85 14.81 -3.15 -20.86
N CYS A 86 14.96 -3.50 -19.58
CA CYS A 86 15.95 -4.46 -19.09
C CYS A 86 15.25 -5.80 -18.86
N SER A 87 15.58 -6.81 -19.64
CA SER A 87 14.96 -8.14 -19.55
C SER A 87 16.01 -9.23 -19.75
N ASP A 88 15.71 -10.46 -19.34
CA ASP A 88 16.59 -11.61 -19.62
C ASP A 88 16.88 -11.77 -21.12
N ALA A 89 16.00 -11.26 -21.99
CA ALA A 89 16.17 -11.26 -23.45
C ALA A 89 17.04 -10.10 -23.97
N THR A 90 17.15 -9.01 -23.21
CA THR A 90 17.95 -7.80 -23.51
C THR A 90 18.92 -7.49 -22.37
N ALA A 91 19.55 -8.54 -21.83
CA ALA A 91 20.43 -8.43 -20.68
C ALA A 91 21.71 -7.66 -21.03
N CYS A 92 21.94 -6.55 -20.32
CA CYS A 92 23.24 -5.89 -20.31
C CYS A 92 24.19 -6.62 -19.33
N PRO A 93 25.50 -6.33 -19.35
CA PRO A 93 26.45 -6.96 -18.42
C PRO A 93 26.18 -6.75 -16.92
N MET A 94 25.26 -5.84 -16.57
CA MET A 94 24.84 -5.52 -15.20
C MET A 94 23.46 -6.10 -14.82
N HIS A 95 22.81 -6.85 -15.71
CA HIS A 95 21.50 -7.47 -15.50
C HIS A 95 21.55 -8.62 -14.50
#